data_AF-A0A1F4AC20-F1
#
_entry.id   AF-A0A1F4AC20-F1
#
_cell.length_a   1.000
_cell.length_b   1.000
_cell.length_c   1.000
_cell.angle_alpha   90.00
_cell.angle_beta   90.00
_cell.angle_gamma   90.00
#
_symmetry.space_group_name_H-M   'P 1'
#
loop_
_entity.id
_entity.type
_entity.pdbx_description
1 polymer ?
#
loop_
_entity_poly.entity_id
_entity_poly.type
_entity_poly.pdbx_seq_one_letter_code
_entity_poly.pdbx_strand_id
1 'polypeptide(L)' 'MPIVSIMMIEGRSPEKKKAMLKAVTDAIVQTLDAPRDSVRIVINEVPMDHFAVGGMTRDERDQLLAAQGKRGANK' A
#
# COMPACT_ATOMS: atom_id res chain seq x y z
N MET A 1 -20.97 -11.38 3.26
CA MET A 1 -20.25 -11.14 1.98
C MET A 1 -19.33 -9.94 2.15
N PRO A 2 -18.10 -10.13 2.66
CA PRO A 2 -17.15 -9.04 2.87
C PRO A 2 -16.51 -8.54 1.57
N ILE A 3 -16.38 -7.22 1.42
CA ILE A 3 -15.66 -6.58 0.32
C ILE A 3 -14.62 -5.63 0.92
N VAL A 4 -13.38 -5.71 0.46
CA VAL A 4 -12.28 -4.84 0.88
C VAL A 4 -11.72 -4.09 -0.31
N SER A 5 -11.55 -2.78 -0.16
CA SER A 5 -10.78 -1.93 -1.08
C SER A 5 -9.47 -1.56 -0.42
N ILE A 6 -8.36 -1.91 -1.05
CA ILE A 6 -7.01 -1.54 -0.58
C ILE A 6 -6.50 -0.46 -1.50
N MET A 7 -6.35 0.76 -0.97
CA MET A 7 -5.73 1.86 -1.69
C MET A 7 -4.27 1.99 -1.26
N MET A 8 -3.35 2.00 -2.22
CA MET A 8 -1.92 2.03 -1.94
C MET A 8 -1.15 2.71 -3.06
N ILE A 9 0.04 3.21 -2.73
CA ILE A 9 0.97 3.72 -3.74
C ILE A 9 1.53 2.55 -4.55
N GLU A 10 1.73 2.75 -5.85
CA GLU A 10 2.34 1.78 -6.75
C GLU A 10 3.79 1.40 -6.36
N GLY A 11 4.33 0.37 -7.02
CA GLY A 11 5.73 -0.06 -6.84
C GLY A 11 5.93 -1.28 -5.94
N ARG A 12 4.86 -1.98 -5.53
CA ARG A 12 4.98 -3.29 -4.88
C ARG A 12 5.01 -4.41 -5.91
N SER A 13 5.85 -5.41 -5.66
CA SER A 13 5.95 -6.57 -6.56
C SER A 13 4.64 -7.38 -6.57
N PRO A 14 4.34 -8.08 -7.68
CA PRO A 14 3.16 -8.94 -7.77
C PRO A 14 3.08 -9.99 -6.66
N GLU A 15 4.23 -10.55 -6.23
CA GLU A 15 4.33 -11.57 -5.18
C GLU A 15 3.89 -11.00 -3.83
N LYS A 16 4.34 -9.78 -3.49
CA LYS A 16 3.95 -9.10 -2.25
C LYS A 16 2.45 -8.77 -2.26
N LYS A 17 1.91 -8.34 -3.40
CA LYS A 17 0.46 -8.09 -3.55
C LYS A 17 -0.35 -9.37 -3.34
N LYS A 18 0.06 -10.49 -3.95
CA LYS A 18 -0.59 -11.80 -3.75
C LYS A 18 -0.53 -12.28 -2.30
N ALA A 19 0.63 -12.14 -1.65
CA ALA A 19 0.80 -12.51 -0.25
C ALA A 19 -0.11 -11.69 0.67
N MET A 20 -0.20 -10.37 0.44
CA MET A 20 -1.11 -9.48 1.16
C MET A 20 -2.57 -9.89 0.97
N LEU A 21 -3.01 -10.13 -0.26
CA LEU A 21 -4.39 -10.56 -0.55
C LEU A 21 -4.74 -11.85 0.20
N LYS A 22 -3.83 -12.83 0.23
CA LYS A 22 -4.03 -14.07 0.99
C LYS A 22 -4.19 -13.78 2.49
N ALA A 23 -3.28 -12.98 3.06
CA ALA A 23 -3.28 -12.68 4.48
C ALA A 23 -4.55 -11.92 4.92
N VAL A 24 -5.01 -10.95 4.13
CA VAL A 24 -6.24 -10.20 4.41
C VAL A 24 -7.46 -11.11 4.34
N THR A 25 -7.55 -11.98 3.33
CA THR A 25 -8.63 -12.97 3.24
C THR A 25 -8.63 -13.90 4.45
N ASP A 26 -7.47 -14.42 4.86
CA ASP A 26 -7.33 -15.30 6.03
C ASP A 26 -7.83 -14.61 7.31
N ALA A 27 -7.45 -13.35 7.52
CA ALA A 27 -7.90 -12.56 8.66
C ALA A 27 -9.42 -12.39 8.70
N ILE A 28 -10.05 -12.13 7.56
CA ILE A 28 -11.51 -11.96 7.46
C ILE A 28 -12.26 -13.26 7.75
N VAL A 29 -11.80 -14.37 7.15
CA VAL A 29 -12.39 -15.69 7.38
C VAL A 29 -12.31 -16.06 8.87
N GLN A 30 -11.15 -15.82 9.50
CA GLN A 30 -10.92 -16.16 10.90
C GLN A 30 -11.73 -15.30 11.88
N THR A 31 -11.95 -14.02 11.57
CA THR A 31 -12.54 -13.07 12.54
C THR A 31 -14.03 -12.89 12.37
N LEU A 32 -14.57 -13.10 11.17
CA LEU A 32 -15.97 -12.86 10.85
C LEU A 32 -16.72 -14.15 10.46
N ASP A 33 -16.08 -15.32 10.59
CA ASP A 33 -16.61 -16.63 10.17
C ASP A 33 -17.18 -16.62 8.75
N ALA A 34 -16.63 -15.76 7.88
CA ALA A 34 -17.11 -15.59 6.53
C ALA A 34 -16.61 -16.74 5.63
N PRO A 35 -17.47 -17.34 4.78
CA PRO A 35 -17.01 -18.29 3.78
C PRO A 35 -15.94 -17.66 2.90
N ARG A 36 -14.81 -18.36 2.69
CA ARG A 36 -13.65 -17.83 1.96
C ARG A 36 -14.01 -17.30 0.58
N ASP A 37 -14.83 -18.04 -0.17
CA ASP A 37 -15.25 -17.68 -1.53
C ASP A 37 -16.18 -16.46 -1.59
N SER A 38 -16.70 -16.02 -0.43
CA SER A 38 -17.52 -14.81 -0.33
C SER A 38 -16.70 -13.54 -0.15
N VAL A 39 -15.39 -13.65 0.16
CA VAL A 39 -14.49 -12.52 0.40
C VAL A 39 -13.95 -12.00 -0.92
N ARG A 40 -14.12 -10.69 -1.17
CA ARG A 40 -13.62 -10.01 -2.36
C ARG A 40 -12.67 -8.89 -1.95
N ILE A 41 -11.54 -8.77 -2.64
CA ILE A 41 -10.55 -7.72 -2.38
C ILE A 41 -10.15 -7.09 -3.70
N VAL A 42 -10.16 -5.76 -3.76
CA VAL A 42 -9.71 -4.96 -4.91
C VAL A 42 -8.53 -4.09 -4.47
N ILE A 43 -7.47 -4.07 -5.27
CA ILE A 43 -6.33 -3.17 -5.07
C ILE A 43 -6.47 -1.99 -6.02
N ASN A 44 -6.42 -0.79 -5.47
CA ASN A 44 -6.34 0.47 -6.20
C ASN A 44 -4.94 1.05 -5.98
N GLU A 45 -4.09 0.93 -7.00
CA GLU A 45 -2.74 1.52 -6.99
C GLU A 45 -2.80 2.98 -7.45
N VAL A 46 -2.08 3.85 -6.76
CA VAL A 46 -2.01 5.29 -7.02
C VAL A 46 -0.56 5.65 -7.34
N PRO A 47 -0.30 6.38 -8.44
CA PRO A 47 1.01 6.96 -8.73
C PRO A 47 1.53 7.83 -7.58
N MET A 48 2.85 7.97 -7.45
CA MET A 48 3.46 8.68 -6.31
C MET A 48 3.09 10.18 -6.26
N ASP A 49 2.94 10.81 -7.41
CA ASP A 49 2.55 12.22 -7.60
C ASP A 49 1.05 12.46 -7.37
N HIS A 50 0.24 11.40 -7.32
CA HIS A 50 -1.21 11.48 -7.09
C HIS A 50 -1.60 11.27 -5.61
N PHE A 51 -0.65 10.99 -4.73
CA PHE A 51 -0.89 10.79 -3.31
C PHE A 51 -0.09 11.79 -2.47
N ALA A 52 -0.77 12.66 -1.74
CA ALA A 52 -0.16 13.69 -0.92
C ALA A 52 -0.56 13.59 0.57
N VAL A 53 0.37 13.97 1.44
CA VAL A 53 0.13 14.11 2.89
C VAL A 53 0.61 15.48 3.32
N GLY A 54 -0.31 16.31 3.83
CA GLY A 54 0.00 17.68 4.24
C GLY A 54 0.38 18.59 3.07
N GLY A 55 -0.21 18.37 1.90
CA GLY A 55 0.04 19.18 0.69
C GLY A 55 1.31 18.83 -0.08
N MET A 56 2.07 17.81 0.36
CA MET A 56 3.26 17.31 -0.32
C MET A 56 3.01 15.90 -0.83
N THR A 57 3.23 15.72 -2.13
CA THR A 57 3.14 14.42 -2.83
C THR A 57 4.23 13.46 -2.37
N ARG A 58 4.05 12.17 -2.64
CA ARG A 58 5.00 11.16 -2.17
C ARG A 58 6.37 11.32 -2.82
N ASP A 59 6.41 11.61 -4.12
CA ASP A 59 7.64 11.82 -4.87
C ASP A 59 8.39 13.10 -4.42
N GLU A 60 7.68 14.21 -4.17
CA GLU A 60 8.29 15.41 -3.57
C GLU A 60 8.93 15.11 -2.21
N ARG A 61 8.25 14.33 -1.37
CA ARG A 61 8.77 13.90 -0.07
C ARG A 61 10.03 13.02 -0.23
N ASP A 62 10.02 12.07 -1.15
CA ASP A 62 11.14 11.17 -1.37
C ASP A 62 12.37 11.92 -1.93
N GLN A 63 12.16 12.91 -2.80
CA GLN A 63 13.21 13.81 -3.29
C GLN A 63 13.82 14.66 -2.16
N LEU A 64 12.99 15.21 -1.27
CA LEU A 64 13.45 15.96 -0.09
C LEU A 64 14.30 15.09 0.84
N LEU A 65 13.84 13.88 1.15
CA LEU A 65 14.57 12.95 2.01
C LEU A 65 15.92 12.55 1.40
N ALA A 66 15.96 12.29 0.09
CA ALA A 66 17.19 12.01 -0.63
C ALA A 66 18.17 13.20 -0.62
N ALA A 67 17.67 14.44 -0.75
CA ALA A 67 18.49 15.65 -0.68
C ALA A 67 19.07 15.91 0.72
N GLN A 68 18.31 15.58 1.78
CA GLN A 68 18.77 15.70 3.16
C GLN A 68 19.82 14.63 3.52
N GLY A 69 19.65 13.40 3.05
CA GLY A 69 20.63 12.32 3.24
C GLY A 69 22.00 12.61 2.63
N LYS A 70 22.04 13.28 1.47
CA LYS A 70 23.30 13.69 0.82
C LYS A 70 24.05 14.81 1.56
N ARG A 71 23.34 15.65 2.33
CA ARG A 71 23.96 16.72 3.14
C ARG A 71 24.63 16.21 4.42
N GLY A 72 24.16 15.09 4.98
CA GLY A 72 24.74 14.47 6.18
C GLY A 72 26.00 13.64 5.91
N ALA A 73 26.17 13.11 4.70
CA ALA A 73 27.31 12.27 4.32
C ALA A 73 28.57 13.06 3.89
N ASN A 74 28.47 14.39 3.79
CA ASN A 74 29.57 15.26 3.37
C ASN A 74 30.10 16.13 4.53
N LYS A 75 30.01 15.64 5.77
CA LYS A 75 30.52 16.30 6.97
C LYS A 75 31.45 15.38 7.74
#